data_AF-A0AAF0ZUZ7-F1
#
_entry.id   AF-A0AAF0ZUZ7-F1
#
_cell.length_a   1.000
_cell.length_b   1.000
_cell.length_c   1.000
_cell.angle_alpha   90.00
_cell.angle_beta   90.00
_cell.angle_gamma   90.00
#
_symmetry.space_group_name_H-M   'P 1'
#
loop_
_entity.id
_entity.type
_entity.pdbx_description
1 polymer ?
#
loop_
_entity_poly.entity_id
_entity_poly.type
_entity_poly.pdbx_seq_one_letter_code
_entity_poly.pdbx_strand_id
1 'polypeptide(L)'
;MQYEETARNEEIHWRQRSRIQWIKNGDKNTKFFHRMATSHKRNNTMISFMINGEVSSDHPVVIRNAIVDFYEILYKESESWRPPLNILDVQTTIAEEEQTLLSRDFEGEV
;
A
#
# COMPACT_ATOMS: atom_id res chain seq x y z
N MET A 1 16.95 8.61 -30.65
CA MET A 1 16.32 7.80 -31.72
C MET A 1 16.79 6.34 -31.76
N GLN A 2 17.98 5.96 -32.24
CA GLN A 2 18.37 4.52 -32.29
C GLN A 2 18.50 3.85 -30.91
N TYR A 3 18.95 4.58 -29.89
CA TYR A 3 19.09 4.06 -28.53
C TYR A 3 17.73 3.73 -27.88
N GLU A 4 16.73 4.60 -28.07
CA GLU A 4 15.38 4.42 -27.52
C GLU A 4 14.67 3.23 -28.16
N GLU A 5 14.86 3.04 -29.46
CA GLU A 5 14.32 1.90 -30.20
C GLU A 5 14.96 0.58 -29.72
N THR A 6 16.28 0.59 -29.49
CA THR A 6 17.01 -0.56 -28.96
C THR A 6 16.54 -0.93 -27.54
N ALA A 7 16.43 0.06 -26.65
CA ALA A 7 15.96 -0.14 -25.28
C ALA A 7 14.51 -0.67 -25.23
N ARG A 8 13.63 -0.15 -26.09
CA ARG A 8 12.25 -0.61 -26.21
C ARG A 8 12.16 -2.06 -26.69
N ASN A 9 12.94 -2.44 -27.70
CA ASN A 9 12.95 -3.81 -28.22
C ASN A 9 13.49 -4.80 -27.18
N GLU A 10 14.51 -4.39 -26.43
CA GLU A 10 15.06 -5.17 -25.32
C GLU A 10 14.03 -5.35 -24.20
N GLU A 11 13.29 -4.29 -23.82
CA GLU A 11 12.22 -4.37 -22.82
C GLU A 11 11.12 -5.35 -23.23
N ILE A 12 10.66 -5.30 -24.49
CA ILE A 12 9.64 -6.20 -25.04
C ILE A 12 10.12 -7.65 -24.99
N HIS A 13 11.36 -7.91 -25.44
CA HIS A 13 11.98 -9.24 -25.41
C HIS A 13 12.04 -9.82 -23.99
N TRP A 14 12.47 -9.02 -23.00
CA TRP A 14 12.53 -9.46 -21.60
C TRP A 14 11.15 -9.70 -20.99
N ARG A 15 10.15 -8.88 -21.34
CA ARG A 15 8.77 -9.05 -20.88
C ARG A 15 8.14 -10.35 -21.39
N GLN A 16 8.42 -10.75 -22.62
CA GLN A 16 7.95 -12.02 -23.17
C GLN A 16 8.63 -13.21 -22.46
N ARG A 17 9.96 -13.15 -22.29
CA ARG A 17 10.73 -14.21 -21.64
C ARG A 17 10.35 -14.41 -20.17
N SER A 18 10.11 -13.35 -19.41
CA SER A 18 9.72 -13.45 -18.00
C SER A 18 8.38 -14.18 -17.84
N ARG A 19 7.40 -13.90 -18.71
CA ARG A 19 6.10 -14.58 -18.72
C ARG A 19 6.22 -16.06 -19.10
N ILE A 20 7.08 -16.40 -20.06
CA ILE A 20 7.39 -17.80 -20.40
C ILE A 20 8.06 -18.51 -19.23
N GLN A 21 9.01 -17.85 -18.56
CA GLN A 21 9.67 -18.40 -17.36
C GLN A 21 8.68 -18.64 -16.23
N TRP A 22 7.71 -17.73 -16.04
CA TRP A 22 6.64 -17.90 -15.06
C TRP A 22 5.78 -19.13 -15.38
N ILE A 23 5.29 -19.25 -16.63
CA ILE A 23 4.48 -20.40 -17.07
C ILE A 23 5.26 -21.71 -16.93
N LYS A 24 6.54 -21.71 -17.30
CA LYS A 24 7.40 -22.91 -17.25
C LYS A 24 7.70 -23.37 -15.83
N ASN A 25 7.92 -22.43 -14.91
CA ASN A 25 8.30 -22.75 -13.54
C ASN A 25 7.09 -22.96 -12.61
N GLY A 26 5.90 -22.44 -12.96
CA GLY A 26 4.68 -22.61 -12.17
C GLY A 26 4.88 -22.15 -10.72
N ASP A 27 4.28 -22.86 -9.77
CA ASP A 27 4.46 -22.59 -8.33
C ASP A 27 5.70 -23.29 -7.72
N LYS A 28 6.67 -23.68 -8.56
CA LYS A 28 7.90 -24.30 -8.06
C LYS A 28 8.75 -23.21 -7.41
N ASN A 29 9.14 -23.41 -6.16
CA ASN A 29 10.00 -22.50 -5.42
C ASN A 29 11.46 -22.50 -5.97
N THR A 30 11.65 -21.96 -7.17
CA THR A 30 12.93 -21.93 -7.88
C THR A 30 13.77 -20.72 -7.50
N LYS A 31 15.08 -20.79 -7.73
CA LYS A 31 16.00 -19.65 -7.57
C LYS A 31 15.56 -18.39 -8.34
N PHE A 32 14.81 -18.55 -9.43
CA PHE A 32 14.24 -17.43 -10.19
C PHE A 32 13.21 -16.65 -9.36
N PHE A 33 12.26 -17.33 -8.71
CA PHE A 33 11.26 -16.67 -7.85
C PHE A 33 11.90 -15.97 -6.66
N HIS A 34 12.86 -16.62 -6.00
CA HIS A 34 13.58 -15.98 -4.90
C HIS A 34 14.33 -14.72 -5.34
N ARG A 35 14.98 -14.74 -6.50
CA ARG A 35 15.65 -13.56 -7.07
C ARG A 35 14.64 -12.47 -7.41
N MET A 36 13.52 -12.83 -8.03
CA MET A 36 12.46 -11.89 -8.39
C MET A 36 11.82 -11.26 -7.15
N ALA A 37 11.45 -12.05 -6.16
CA ALA A 37 10.92 -11.59 -4.88
C ALA A 37 11.92 -10.68 -4.15
N THR A 38 13.21 -11.02 -4.16
CA THR A 38 14.27 -10.17 -3.59
C THR A 38 14.39 -8.85 -4.35
N SER A 39 14.29 -8.88 -5.68
CA SER A 39 14.32 -7.67 -6.51
C SER A 39 13.12 -6.77 -6.23
N HIS A 40 11.91 -7.35 -6.18
CA HIS A 40 10.70 -6.62 -5.79
C HIS A 40 10.82 -6.06 -4.38
N LYS A 41 11.30 -6.86 -3.42
CA LYS A 41 11.56 -6.39 -2.06
C LYS A 41 12.49 -5.19 -2.08
N ARG A 42 13.64 -5.26 -2.76
CA ARG A 42 14.61 -4.15 -2.84
C ARG A 42 13.99 -2.91 -3.47
N ASN A 43 13.22 -3.06 -4.55
CA ASN A 43 12.60 -1.95 -5.27
C ASN A 43 11.45 -1.30 -4.49
N ASN A 44 10.70 -2.11 -3.74
CA ASN A 44 9.54 -1.67 -2.96
C ASN A 44 9.92 -1.30 -1.51
N THR A 45 11.19 -1.51 -1.11
CA THR A 45 11.66 -1.07 0.19
C THR A 45 11.86 0.44 0.13
N MET A 46 11.08 1.15 0.93
CA MET A 46 11.25 2.58 1.12
C MET A 46 12.50 2.83 1.99
N ILE A 47 13.62 3.16 1.35
CA ILE A 47 14.93 3.33 2.02
C ILE A 47 15.04 4.71 2.70
N SER A 48 14.38 5.71 2.12
CA SER A 48 14.37 7.08 2.63
C SER A 48 12.98 7.70 2.48
N PHE A 49 12.63 8.55 3.43
CA PHE A 49 11.40 9.33 3.43
C PHE A 49 11.71 10.75 3.86
N MET A 50 11.08 11.74 3.20
CA MET A 50 11.24 13.14 3.57
C MET A 50 10.18 13.50 4.60
N ILE A 51 10.62 13.87 5.79
CA ILE A 51 9.76 14.30 6.90
C ILE A 51 10.15 15.75 7.22
N ASN A 52 9.21 16.69 7.11
CA ASN A 52 9.42 18.10 7.45
C ASN A 52 10.63 18.77 6.76
N GLY A 53 10.97 18.33 5.55
CA GLY A 53 12.10 18.86 4.77
C GLY A 53 13.45 18.17 5.04
N GLU A 54 13.53 17.25 6.01
CA GLU A 54 14.71 16.43 6.26
C GLU A 54 14.53 15.02 5.72
N VAL A 55 15.61 14.47 5.17
CA VAL A 55 15.62 13.08 4.69
C VAL A 55 15.88 12.17 5.89
N SER A 56 14.86 11.41 6.29
CA SER A 56 15.01 10.31 7.23
C SER A 56 15.38 9.06 6.42
N SER A 57 16.65 8.68 6.42
CA SER A 57 17.13 7.40 5.88
C SER A 57 17.42 6.41 7.02
N ASP A 58 17.24 5.12 6.73
CA ASP A 58 17.70 3.98 7.55
C ASP A 58 16.86 3.57 8.78
N HIS A 59 15.70 4.18 9.01
CA HIS A 59 14.82 3.78 10.12
C HIS A 59 13.41 3.41 9.66
N PRO A 60 13.15 2.12 9.33
CA PRO A 60 11.82 1.63 8.96
C PRO A 60 10.72 1.98 9.98
N VAL A 61 11.08 2.04 11.27
CA VAL A 61 10.17 2.43 12.35
C VAL A 61 9.78 3.91 12.25
N VAL A 62 10.74 4.79 11.94
CA VAL A 62 10.48 6.24 11.79
C VAL A 62 9.60 6.50 10.58
N ILE A 63 9.86 5.83 9.45
CA ILE A 63 9.02 5.92 8.25
C ILE A 63 7.60 5.44 8.55
N ARG A 64 7.46 4.29 9.24
CA ARG A 64 6.15 3.75 9.64
C ARG A 64 5.38 4.76 10.49
N ASN A 65 6.00 5.29 11.55
CA ASN A 65 5.34 6.23 12.45
C ASN A 65 4.95 7.51 11.72
N ALA A 66 5.83 8.05 10.86
CA ALA A 66 5.51 9.24 10.08
C ALA A 66 4.31 9.05 9.14
N ILE A 67 4.16 7.86 8.54
CA ILE A 67 2.99 7.52 7.72
C ILE A 67 1.72 7.45 8.59
N VAL A 68 1.79 6.80 9.75
CA VAL A 68 0.66 6.71 10.69
C VAL A 68 0.24 8.11 11.13
N ASP A 69 1.18 8.92 11.62
CA ASP A 69 0.94 10.28 12.09
C ASP A 69 0.32 11.15 10.98
N PHE A 70 0.83 11.04 9.74
CA PHE A 70 0.28 11.77 8.60
C PHE A 70 -1.19 11.43 8.35
N TYR A 71 -1.54 10.13 8.31
CA TYR A 71 -2.91 9.72 8.05
C TYR A 71 -3.84 9.94 9.25
N GLU A 72 -3.35 9.80 10.48
CA GLU A 72 -4.08 10.18 11.67
C GLU A 72 -4.49 11.65 11.61
N ILE A 73 -3.55 12.54 11.27
CA ILE A 73 -3.86 13.97 11.10
C ILE A 73 -4.81 14.20 9.92
N LEU A 74 -4.57 13.54 8.78
CA LEU A 74 -5.36 13.73 7.57
C LEU A 74 -6.84 13.35 7.76
N TYR A 75 -7.09 12.28 8.51
CA TYR A 75 -8.45 11.79 8.78
C TYR A 75 -9.02 12.28 10.12
N LYS A 76 -8.25 13.06 10.90
CA LYS A 76 -8.77 13.70 12.09
C LYS A 76 -9.72 14.81 11.69
N GLU A 77 -10.96 14.69 12.13
CA GLU A 77 -11.95 15.74 11.93
C GLU A 77 -11.52 17.01 12.69
N SER A 78 -11.44 18.13 11.98
CA SER A 78 -11.10 19.44 12.58
C SER A 78 -12.29 20.14 13.22
N GLU A 79 -13.50 19.80 12.77
CA GLU A 79 -14.74 20.42 13.23
C GLU A 79 -15.27 19.69 14.47
N SER A 80 -15.45 20.44 15.55
CA SER A 80 -16.06 19.94 16.79
C SER A 80 -17.58 19.96 16.75
N TRP A 81 -18.15 20.71 15.81
CA TRP A 81 -19.57 20.93 15.71
C TRP A 81 -20.07 20.53 14.32
N ARG A 82 -21.08 19.66 14.30
CA ARG A 82 -21.84 19.35 13.10
C ARG A 82 -23.30 19.78 13.30
N PRO A 83 -23.90 20.49 12.32
CA PRO A 83 -25.33 20.75 12.37
C PRO A 83 -26.08 19.41 12.37
N PRO A 84 -27.16 19.29 13.16
CA PRO A 84 -27.97 18.08 13.15
C PRO A 84 -28.54 17.88 11.74
N LEU A 85 -28.26 16.73 11.13
CA LEU A 85 -28.80 16.32 9.83
C LEU A 85 -30.28 15.91 9.96
N ASN A 86 -31.12 16.76 10.57
CA ASN A 86 -32.55 16.54 10.75
C ASN A 86 -33.38 16.80 9.47
N ILE A 87 -32.73 17.00 8.32
CA ILE A 87 -33.40 17.43 7.07
C ILE A 87 -34.15 16.27 6.40
N LEU A 88 -33.89 15.00 6.77
CA LEU A 88 -34.49 13.83 6.13
C LEU A 88 -35.04 12.75 7.08
N ASP A 89 -35.14 13.02 8.39
CA ASP A 89 -35.51 11.98 9.39
C ASP A 89 -34.60 10.73 9.32
N VAL A 90 -33.36 10.93 8.84
CA VAL A 90 -32.36 9.88 8.69
C VAL A 90 -31.58 9.80 9.99
N GLN A 91 -31.39 8.58 10.51
CA GLN A 91 -30.51 8.32 11.65
C GLN A 91 -29.10 8.86 11.34
N THR A 92 -28.68 9.85 12.12
CA THR A 92 -27.36 10.50 12.01
C THR A 92 -26.26 9.74 12.73
N THR A 93 -26.64 8.75 13.53
CA THR A 93 -25.77 7.88 14.30
C THR A 93 -26.22 6.44 14.09
N ILE A 94 -25.24 5.56 13.97
CA ILE A 94 -25.43 4.12 13.85
C ILE A 94 -25.93 3.60 15.21
N ALA A 95 -26.73 2.53 15.26
CA ALA A 95 -27.18 1.94 16.52
C ALA A 95 -25.99 1.51 17.40
N GLU A 96 -26.15 1.56 18.72
CA GLU A 96 -25.08 1.21 19.67
C GLU A 96 -24.55 -0.22 19.43
N GLU A 97 -25.44 -1.16 19.10
CA GLU A 97 -25.07 -2.53 18.73
C GLU A 97 -24.17 -2.59 17.49
N GLU A 98 -24.51 -1.85 16.44
CA GLU A 98 -23.74 -1.78 15.20
C GLU A 98 -22.39 -1.06 15.43
N GLN A 99 -22.35 -0.03 16.27
CA GLN A 99 -21.09 0.61 16.68
C GLN A 99 -20.18 -0.38 17.41
N THR A 100 -20.73 -1.17 18.35
CA THR A 100 -19.94 -2.20 19.04
C THR A 100 -19.44 -3.27 18.07
N LEU A 101 -20.28 -3.70 17.12
CA LEU A 101 -19.91 -4.67 16.08
C LEU A 101 -18.78 -4.16 15.18
N LEU A 102 -18.81 -2.91 14.76
CA LEU A 102 -17.78 -2.29 13.91
C LEU A 102 -16.47 -2.02 14.66
N SER A 103 -16.53 -1.85 15.99
CA SER A 103 -15.36 -1.61 16.85
C SER A 103 -14.72 -2.88 17.42
N ARG A 104 -15.41 -4.02 17.33
CA ARG A 104 -14.94 -5.33 17.81
C ARG A 104 -13.76 -5.83 16.98
N ASP A 105 -12.85 -6.57 17.60
CA ASP A 105 -11.76 -7.26 16.91
C ASP A 105 -12.29 -8.23 15.84
N PHE A 106 -11.63 -8.27 14.69
CA PHE A 106 -12.04 -9.14 13.59
C PHE A 106 -11.82 -10.62 13.92
N GLU A 107 -12.90 -11.33 14.19
CA GLU A 107 -12.95 -12.79 14.25
C GLU A 107 -13.27 -13.29 12.84
N GLY A 108 -12.26 -13.75 12.10
CA GLY A 108 -12.45 -14.27 10.75
C GLY A 108 -13.45 -15.43 10.70
N GLU A 109 -14.12 -15.60 9.55
CA GLU A 109 -14.98 -16.78 9.34
C GLU A 109 -14.13 -18.05 9.37
N VAL A 110 -14.52 -18.98 10.25
CA VAL A 110 -13.95 -20.33 10.39
C VAL A 110 -14.61 -21.29 9.41
#